data_AF-A0A183DLB6-F1
#
_entry.id   AF-A0A183DLB6-F1
#
_cell.length_a   1.000
_cell.length_b   1.000
_cell.length_c   1.000
_cell.angle_alpha   90.00
_cell.angle_beta   90.00
_cell.angle_gamma   90.00
#
_symmetry.space_group_name_H-M   'P 1'
#
loop_
_entity.id
_entity.type
_entity.pdbx_description
1 polymer ?
#
loop_
_entity_poly.entity_id
_entity_poly.type
_entity_poly.pdbx_seq_one_letter_code
_entity_poly.pdbx_strand_id
1 'polypeptide(L)'
;MTKTRIPTRLSISAAIHSEFFRNRWNTADLQCTDSKKGQWFLVETNYDHWKSDKDKRRKMAEKALRKIGQKAMTHKNMLWILSLHPVENK
;
A
#
# COMPACT_ATOMS: atom_id res chain seq x y z
N MET A 1 7.03 -11.22 28.56
CA MET A 1 6.32 -11.75 27.37
C MET A 1 6.28 -10.66 26.31
N THR A 2 7.23 -10.68 25.38
CA THR A 2 7.25 -9.78 24.23
C THR A 2 6.13 -10.19 23.28
N LYS A 3 5.06 -9.40 23.20
CA LYS A 3 4.00 -9.60 22.21
C LYS A 3 4.64 -9.46 20.82
N THR A 4 4.82 -10.56 20.12
CA THR A 4 5.17 -10.57 18.71
C THR A 4 4.02 -9.88 17.97
N ARG A 5 4.21 -8.61 17.59
CA ARG A 5 3.25 -7.89 16.74
C ARG A 5 3.18 -8.65 15.43
N ILE A 6 2.03 -9.24 15.14
CA ILE A 6 1.71 -9.73 13.80
C ILE A 6 1.51 -8.46 12.96
N PRO A 7 2.40 -8.13 12.00
CA PRO A 7 2.20 -6.96 11.17
C PRO A 7 0.91 -7.18 10.38
N THR A 8 -0.05 -6.27 10.54
CA THR A 8 -1.18 -6.17 9.62
C THR A 8 -0.59 -5.89 8.24
N ARG A 9 -0.82 -6.80 7.29
CA ARG A 9 -0.23 -6.75 5.95
C ARG A 9 -0.55 -5.41 5.30
N LEU A 10 0.46 -4.58 5.15
CA LEU A 10 0.47 -3.38 4.34
C LEU A 10 1.56 -3.59 3.30
N SER A 11 1.16 -3.65 2.03
CA SER A 11 2.09 -3.77 0.92
C SER A 11 2.06 -2.45 0.15
N ILE A 12 3.22 -1.82 0.01
CA ILE A 12 3.43 -0.68 -0.86
C ILE A 12 4.40 -1.12 -1.94
N SER A 13 3.95 -1.11 -3.19
CA SER A 13 4.80 -1.44 -4.33
C SER A 13 5.00 -0.23 -5.22
N ALA A 14 6.24 -0.03 -5.66
CA ALA A 14 6.65 0.95 -6.66
C ALA A 14 7.48 0.23 -7.73
N ALA A 15 7.23 0.52 -9.02
CA ALA A 15 7.69 -0.17 -10.25
C ALA A 15 6.68 -1.17 -10.85
N ILE A 16 7.03 -1.84 -11.96
CA ILE A 16 6.16 -2.79 -12.67
C ILE A 16 5.76 -3.90 -11.70
N HIS A 17 4.53 -3.81 -11.21
CA HIS A 17 4.03 -4.71 -10.19
C HIS A 17 2.53 -4.95 -10.40
N SER A 18 2.11 -6.15 -10.02
CA SER A 18 0.71 -6.54 -10.00
C SER A 18 0.32 -7.03 -8.62
N GLU A 19 -0.87 -6.65 -8.20
CA GLU A 19 -1.47 -7.04 -6.93
C GLU A 19 -2.71 -7.89 -7.20
N PHE A 20 -2.68 -9.12 -6.68
CA PHE A 20 -3.77 -10.08 -6.85
C PHE A 20 -4.65 -10.09 -5.62
N PHE A 21 -5.90 -9.70 -5.79
CA PHE A 21 -6.94 -9.90 -4.79
C PHE A 21 -7.50 -11.28 -5.01
N ARG A 22 -7.46 -12.12 -3.98
CA ARG A 22 -7.85 -13.53 -4.07
C ARG A 22 -9.07 -13.76 -3.21
N ASN A 23 -10.01 -14.55 -3.73
CA ASN A 23 -10.95 -15.27 -2.87
C ASN A 23 -10.39 -16.69 -2.64
N ARG A 24 -11.09 -17.52 -1.86
CA ARG A 24 -10.62 -18.88 -1.50
C ARG A 24 -10.32 -19.76 -2.73
N TRP A 25 -10.97 -19.49 -3.86
CA TRP A 25 -11.00 -20.41 -5.00
C TRP A 25 -10.32 -19.83 -6.26
N ASN A 26 -10.38 -18.51 -6.44
CA ASN A 26 -10.01 -17.80 -7.66
C ASN A 26 -9.40 -16.42 -7.37
N THR A 27 -8.85 -15.79 -8.40
CA THR A 27 -8.54 -14.36 -8.40
C THR A 27 -9.83 -13.56 -8.44
N ALA A 28 -10.08 -12.77 -7.41
CA ALA A 28 -11.22 -11.87 -7.32
C ALA A 28 -10.98 -10.59 -8.12
N ASP A 29 -9.75 -10.09 -8.13
CA ASP A 29 -9.36 -8.95 -8.94
C ASP A 29 -7.84 -8.88 -9.18
N LEU A 30 -7.42 -8.12 -10.19
CA LEU A 30 -6.03 -7.89 -10.55
C LEU A 30 -5.79 -6.41 -10.79
N GLN A 31 -4.91 -5.80 -9.98
CA GLN A 31 -4.49 -4.43 -10.15
C GLN A 31 -3.04 -4.35 -10.62
N CYS A 32 -2.77 -3.55 -11.64
CA CYS A 32 -1.42 -3.36 -12.18
C CYS A 32 -1.03 -1.89 -12.15
N THR A 33 0.24 -1.60 -11.91
CA THR A 33 0.80 -0.26 -12.14
C THR A 33 0.81 0.07 -13.64
N ASP A 34 0.38 1.28 -13.99
CA ASP A 34 0.43 1.80 -15.37
C ASP A 34 1.23 3.11 -15.38
N SER A 35 2.53 2.99 -15.65
CA SER A 35 3.44 4.14 -15.72
C SER A 35 3.03 5.15 -16.79
N LYS A 36 2.37 4.72 -17.89
CA LYS A 36 1.92 5.63 -18.95
C LYS A 36 0.75 6.50 -18.48
N LYS A 37 -0.08 5.98 -17.59
CA LYS A 37 -1.17 6.73 -16.94
C LYS A 37 -0.74 7.44 -15.64
N GLY A 38 0.56 7.44 -15.33
CA GLY A 38 1.08 8.04 -14.11
C GLY A 38 0.77 7.25 -12.83
N GLN A 39 0.29 6.01 -12.95
CA GLN A 39 0.05 5.11 -11.81
C GLN A 39 1.32 4.30 -11.53
N TRP A 40 2.24 4.90 -10.77
CA TRP A 40 3.57 4.34 -10.49
C TRP A 40 3.66 3.60 -9.14
N PHE A 41 2.57 3.57 -8.36
CA PHE A 41 2.48 2.84 -7.10
C PHE A 41 1.12 2.19 -6.93
N LEU A 42 1.10 1.13 -6.12
CA LEU A 42 -0.10 0.52 -5.54
C LEU A 42 0.04 0.49 -4.02
N VAL A 43 -1.07 0.70 -3.31
CA VAL A 43 -1.15 0.61 -1.86
C VAL A 43 -2.25 -0.36 -1.51
N GLU A 44 -1.86 -1.45 -0.85
CA GLU A 44 -2.80 -2.45 -0.39
C GLU A 44 -2.75 -2.62 1.12
N THR A 45 -3.95 -2.72 1.70
CA THR A 45 -4.15 -2.89 3.15
C THR A 45 -4.91 -4.20 3.39
N ASN A 46 -5.83 -4.25 4.35
CA ASN A 46 -6.68 -5.42 4.60
C ASN A 46 -8.08 -5.26 4.00
N TYR A 47 -8.31 -4.20 3.23
CA TYR A 47 -9.60 -3.90 2.62
C TYR A 47 -9.45 -3.79 1.11
N ASP A 48 -10.34 -4.47 0.39
CA ASP A 48 -10.45 -4.39 -1.06
C ASP A 48 -10.38 -2.94 -1.55
N HIS A 49 -9.59 -2.70 -2.60
CA HIS A 49 -9.39 -1.34 -3.12
C HIS A 49 -10.65 -0.72 -3.74
N TRP A 50 -11.54 -1.56 -4.31
CA TRP A 50 -12.83 -1.12 -4.86
C TRP A 50 -13.90 -0.86 -3.79
N LYS A 51 -13.57 -1.04 -2.50
CA LYS A 51 -14.43 -0.70 -1.37
C LYS A 51 -13.91 0.53 -0.64
N SER A 52 -14.83 1.21 0.04
CA SER A 52 -14.49 2.38 0.87
C SER A 52 -13.46 2.02 1.94
N ASP A 53 -12.44 2.87 2.06
CA ASP A 53 -11.40 2.74 3.08
C ASP A 53 -12.01 2.93 4.48
N LYS A 54 -11.83 1.93 5.34
CA LYS A 54 -12.41 1.90 6.70
C LYS A 54 -11.44 2.36 7.78
N ASP A 55 -10.13 2.26 7.57
CA ASP A 55 -9.12 2.51 8.61
C ASP A 55 -8.14 3.63 8.28
N LYS A 56 -8.30 4.27 7.11
CA LYS A 56 -7.55 5.45 6.65
C LYS A 56 -6.06 5.18 6.38
N ARG A 57 -5.56 3.95 6.56
CA ARG A 57 -4.15 3.60 6.31
C ARG A 57 -3.81 3.75 4.83
N ARG A 58 -4.70 3.26 3.96
CA ARG A 58 -4.53 3.35 2.51
C ARG A 58 -4.45 4.81 2.07
N LYS A 59 -5.44 5.63 2.46
CA LYS A 59 -5.46 7.07 2.15
C LYS A 59 -4.22 7.81 2.65
N MET A 60 -3.72 7.48 3.84
CA MET A 60 -2.52 8.13 4.39
C MET A 60 -1.27 7.78 3.58
N ALA A 61 -1.06 6.49 3.29
CA ALA A 61 0.07 6.02 2.51
C ALA A 61 0.04 6.60 1.08
N GLU A 62 -1.12 6.57 0.41
CA GLU A 62 -1.29 7.18 -0.93
C GLU A 62 -0.99 8.67 -0.94
N LYS A 63 -1.45 9.42 0.06
CA LYS A 63 -1.17 10.86 0.19
C LYS A 63 0.33 11.11 0.34
N ALA A 64 1.02 10.33 1.17
CA ALA A 64 2.45 10.46 1.37
C ALA A 64 3.25 10.09 0.11
N LEU A 65 2.87 9.01 -0.58
CA LEU A 65 3.46 8.61 -1.86
C LEU A 65 3.30 9.69 -2.94
N ARG A 66 2.10 10.26 -3.09
CA ARG A 66 1.86 11.38 -4.03
C ARG A 66 2.67 12.62 -3.68
N LYS A 67 2.88 12.90 -2.39
CA LYS A 67 3.67 14.05 -1.93
C LYS A 67 5.16 13.88 -2.22
N ILE A 68 5.71 12.69 -2.01
CA ILE A 68 7.12 12.39 -2.31
C ILE A 68 7.34 12.36 -3.82
N GLY A 69 6.43 11.73 -4.56
CA GLY A 69 6.53 11.55 -6.00
C GLY A 69 7.54 10.47 -6.41
N GLN A 70 7.42 10.01 -7.66
CA GLN A 70 8.19 8.87 -8.16
C GLN A 70 9.70 9.13 -8.15
N LYS A 71 10.14 10.33 -8.55
CA LYS A 71 11.56 10.67 -8.70
C LYS A 71 12.32 10.73 -7.37
N ALA A 72 11.64 11.07 -6.28
CA ALA A 72 12.25 11.14 -4.95
C ALA A 72 12.06 9.84 -4.16
N MET A 73 11.59 8.76 -4.80
CA MET A 73 11.35 7.51 -4.10
C MET A 73 12.68 6.84 -3.72
N THR A 74 12.88 6.61 -2.43
CA THR A 74 14.06 5.96 -1.87
C THR A 74 13.65 5.02 -0.74
N HIS A 75 14.50 4.07 -0.38
CA HIS A 75 14.26 3.18 0.77
C HIS A 75 13.96 3.96 2.07
N LYS A 76 14.66 5.08 2.30
CA LYS A 76 14.43 5.96 3.45
C LYS A 76 13.02 6.58 3.43
N ASN A 77 12.59 7.05 2.27
CA ASN A 77 11.27 7.65 2.11
C ASN A 77 10.16 6.60 2.22
N MET A 78 10.39 5.38 1.73
CA MET A 78 9.48 4.24 1.93
C MET A 78 9.32 3.92 3.42
N LEU A 79 10.43 3.79 4.16
CA LEU A 79 10.39 3.53 5.60
C LEU A 79 9.67 4.66 6.34
N TRP A 80 9.92 5.91 5.97
CA TRP A 80 9.21 7.06 6.55
C TRP A 80 7.69 6.97 6.31
N ILE A 81 7.24 6.65 5.10
CA ILE A 81 5.80 6.45 4.80
C ILE A 81 5.21 5.35 5.70
N LEU A 82 5.90 4.22 5.83
CA LEU A 82 5.46 3.09 6.65
C LEU A 82 5.40 3.43 8.15
N SER A 83 6.11 4.46 8.58
CA SER A 83 6.15 4.95 9.97
C SER A 83 5.12 6.05 10.27
N LEU A 84 4.31 6.46 9.29
CA LEU A 84 3.30 7.51 9.50
C LEU A 84 2.08 6.96 10.22
N HIS A 85 1.52 7.66 11.20
CA HIS A 85 0.21 7.31 11.73
C HIS A 85 -0.90 7.67 10.72
N PRO A 86 -1.91 6.80 10.43
CA PRO A 86 -2.23 5.51 11.07
C PRO A 86 -1.62 4.27 10.38
N VAL A 87 -0.76 4.46 9.38
CA VAL A 87 -0.05 3.39 8.65
C VAL A 87 0.73 2.52 9.63
N GLU A 88 1.59 3.15 10.44
CA GLU A 88 2.08 2.57 11.68
C GLU A 88 1.05 2.80 12.79
N ASN A 89 0.64 1.70 13.40
CA ASN A 89 -0.28 1.70 14.53
C ASN A 89 0.25 0.80 15.67
N LYS A 90 -0.32 0.98 16.87
CA LYS A 90 0.17 0.32 18.09
C LYS A 90 -0.39 -1.08 18.29
#